data_AF-A0A352VN74-F1
#
_entry.id   AF-A0A352VN74-F1
#
_cell.length_a   1.000
_cell.length_b   1.000
_cell.length_c   1.000
_cell.angle_alpha   90.00
_cell.angle_beta   90.00
_cell.angle_gamma   90.00
#
_symmetry.space_group_name_H-M   'P 1'
#
loop_
_entity.id
_entity.type
_entity.pdbx_description
1 polymer ?
#
loop_
_entity_poly.entity_id
_entity_poly.type
_entity_poly.pdbx_seq_one_letter_code
_entity_poly.pdbx_strand_id
1 'polypeptide(L)'
;DGTRENQRLIYAQLKAGTHPEQILALLKADPNIERRQFGIIDRQGRSAGFSGSGNNPASLSVQARVPGTNIYYSVQGNILASDAVVHDAARALEQTQGTLADRVMAAMEAADEAGGDVRCTCEREPLPDAPCDSKNAHVAYILAADDGDAEGDSFNDGDYDMYINVTDDDIQRHENANPVITLRMRYDAWKADQRRGK
;
A
#
# COMPACT_ATOMS: atom_id res chain seq x y z
N ASP A 1 -6.74 12.79 7.97
CA ASP A 1 -7.70 13.39 8.92
C ASP A 1 -8.54 12.27 9.54
N GLY A 2 -9.28 12.53 10.61
CA GLY A 2 -10.24 11.56 11.15
C GLY A 2 -11.61 11.61 10.44
N THR A 3 -11.85 12.62 9.60
CA THR A 3 -13.14 12.91 8.96
C THR A 3 -13.36 12.07 7.69
N ARG A 4 -12.28 11.57 7.08
CA ARG A 4 -12.27 10.86 5.80
C ARG A 4 -12.72 11.71 4.61
N GLU A 5 -12.72 13.04 4.74
CA GLU A 5 -13.24 13.96 3.72
C GLU A 5 -12.42 13.89 2.42
N ASN A 6 -11.09 13.86 2.54
CA ASN A 6 -10.21 13.76 1.37
C ASN A 6 -10.43 12.43 0.62
N GLN A 7 -10.57 11.31 1.34
CA GLN A 7 -10.83 10.00 0.73
C GLN A 7 -12.19 9.97 0.01
N ARG A 8 -13.24 10.52 0.63
CA ARG A 8 -14.56 10.63 -0.02
C ARG A 8 -14.51 11.51 -1.26
N LEU A 9 -13.76 12.63 -1.22
CA LEU A 9 -13.57 13.49 -2.39
C LEU A 9 -12.86 12.75 -3.51
N ILE A 10 -11.75 12.04 -3.21
CA ILE A 10 -11.01 11.24 -4.19
C ILE A 10 -11.94 10.20 -4.83
N TYR A 11 -12.65 9.41 -4.02
CA TYR A 11 -13.56 8.38 -4.50
C TYR A 11 -14.66 8.95 -5.40
N ALA A 12 -15.35 10.01 -4.97
CA ALA A 12 -16.40 10.65 -5.75
C ALA A 12 -15.88 11.19 -7.09
N GLN A 13 -14.69 11.79 -7.11
CA GLN A 13 -14.11 12.37 -8.31
C GLN A 13 -13.55 11.31 -9.27
N LEU A 14 -12.98 10.22 -8.76
CA LEU A 14 -12.59 9.08 -9.59
C LEU A 14 -13.82 8.46 -10.27
N LYS A 15 -14.95 8.32 -9.55
CA LYS A 15 -16.22 7.85 -10.15
C LYS A 15 -16.78 8.81 -11.19
N ALA A 16 -16.58 10.11 -11.02
CA ALA A 16 -16.94 11.12 -12.01
C ALA A 16 -15.99 11.15 -13.23
N GLY A 17 -14.90 10.38 -13.22
CA GLY A 17 -13.91 10.33 -14.30
C GLY A 17 -12.92 11.51 -14.30
N THR A 18 -12.93 12.33 -13.25
CA THR A 18 -12.05 13.49 -13.08
C THR A 18 -10.58 13.07 -13.14
N HIS A 19 -9.75 13.86 -13.80
CA HIS A 19 -8.32 13.57 -13.92
C HIS A 19 -7.62 13.64 -12.54
N PRO A 20 -6.71 12.71 -12.18
CA PRO A 20 -6.01 12.74 -10.89
C PRO A 20 -5.33 14.07 -10.53
N GLU A 21 -4.75 14.77 -11.50
CA GLU A 21 -4.19 16.12 -11.26
C GLU A 21 -5.25 17.15 -10.85
N GLN A 22 -6.46 17.07 -11.41
CA GLN A 22 -7.57 17.95 -11.01
C GLN A 22 -8.09 17.58 -9.63
N ILE A 23 -8.15 16.29 -9.30
CA ILE A 23 -8.46 15.81 -7.94
C ILE A 23 -7.46 16.38 -6.96
N LEU A 24 -6.16 16.32 -7.28
CA LEU A 24 -5.12 16.89 -6.44
C LEU A 24 -5.27 18.41 -6.27
N ALA A 25 -5.67 19.15 -7.31
CA ALA A 25 -5.95 20.58 -7.20
C ALA A 25 -7.10 20.89 -6.23
N LEU A 26 -8.14 20.05 -6.19
CA LEU A 26 -9.23 20.16 -5.22
C LEU A 26 -8.76 19.86 -3.79
N LEU A 27 -7.93 18.83 -3.62
CA LEU A 27 -7.38 18.43 -2.31
C LEU A 27 -6.51 19.53 -1.68
N LYS A 28 -5.91 20.42 -2.48
CA LYS A 28 -5.14 21.57 -1.96
C LYS A 28 -5.97 22.59 -1.18
N ALA A 29 -7.30 22.47 -1.18
CA ALA A 29 -8.17 23.24 -0.29
C ALA A 29 -8.11 22.78 1.18
N ASP A 30 -7.57 21.58 1.47
CA ASP A 30 -7.35 21.13 2.86
C ASP A 30 -6.34 22.08 3.55
N PRO A 31 -6.73 22.79 4.63
CA PRO A 31 -5.82 23.70 5.33
C PRO A 31 -4.60 23.00 5.93
N ASN A 32 -4.62 21.66 6.05
CA ASN A 32 -3.52 20.84 6.52
C ASN A 32 -2.78 20.13 5.38
N ILE A 33 -2.91 20.59 4.13
CA ILE A 33 -2.33 19.94 2.94
C ILE A 33 -0.85 19.57 3.12
N GLU A 34 -0.05 20.43 3.76
CA GLU A 34 1.37 20.17 4.00
C GLU A 34 1.65 18.99 4.94
N ARG A 35 0.63 18.47 5.63
CA ARG A 35 0.68 17.25 6.46
C ARG A 35 -0.07 16.08 5.82
N ARG A 36 -0.33 16.13 4.51
CA ARG A 36 -1.03 15.10 3.74
C ARG A 36 -0.12 14.53 2.68
N GLN A 37 -0.32 13.25 2.39
CA GLN A 37 0.29 12.56 1.28
C GLN A 37 -0.81 11.90 0.45
N PHE A 38 -0.71 12.03 -0.87
CA PHE A 38 -1.66 11.45 -1.82
C PHE A 38 -0.91 10.79 -2.97
N GLY A 39 -1.43 9.64 -3.38
CA GLY A 39 -1.02 8.91 -4.56
C GLY A 39 -2.29 8.39 -5.19
N ILE A 40 -2.61 8.91 -6.37
CA ILE A 40 -3.89 8.67 -7.04
C ILE A 40 -3.56 8.10 -8.41
N ILE A 41 -4.19 6.97 -8.73
CA ILE A 41 -4.12 6.36 -10.04
C ILE A 41 -5.51 5.87 -10.42
N ASP A 42 -5.89 6.01 -11.69
CA ASP A 42 -7.15 5.48 -12.20
C ASP A 42 -6.95 4.30 -13.16
N ARG A 43 -8.07 3.69 -13.57
CA ARG A 43 -8.09 2.53 -14.46
C ARG A 43 -7.58 2.83 -15.89
N GLN A 44 -7.40 4.10 -16.24
CA GLN A 44 -6.80 4.52 -17.53
C GLN A 44 -5.29 4.74 -17.41
N GLY A 45 -4.72 4.57 -16.21
CA GLY A 45 -3.31 4.78 -15.93
C GLY A 45 -2.93 6.26 -15.77
N ARG A 46 -3.92 7.16 -15.69
CA ARG A 46 -3.67 8.57 -15.35
C ARG A 46 -3.37 8.62 -13.86
N SER A 47 -2.45 9.47 -13.45
CA SER A 47 -1.97 9.47 -12.06
C SER A 47 -1.50 10.83 -11.58
N ALA A 48 -1.56 11.06 -10.27
CA ALA A 48 -0.96 12.22 -9.62
C ALA A 48 -0.45 11.83 -8.23
N GLY A 49 0.67 12.44 -7.83
CA GLY A 49 1.27 12.28 -6.50
C GLY A 49 1.47 13.63 -5.83
N PHE A 50 1.37 13.64 -4.51
CA PHE A 50 1.70 14.80 -3.69
C PHE A 50 2.18 14.34 -2.32
N SER A 51 3.27 14.94 -1.85
CA SER A 51 3.65 14.86 -0.45
C SER A 51 3.91 16.24 0.09
N GLY A 52 3.15 16.60 1.12
CA GLY A 52 3.34 17.85 1.85
C GLY A 52 4.70 17.89 2.57
N SER A 53 5.25 19.09 2.68
CA SER A 53 6.56 19.34 3.29
C SER A 53 6.67 18.96 4.77
N GLY A 54 5.54 18.73 5.45
CA GLY A 54 5.44 18.30 6.83
C GLY A 54 5.43 16.77 7.03
N ASN A 55 5.50 15.96 5.98
CA ASN A 55 5.46 14.49 6.05
C ASN A 55 6.84 13.84 6.30
N ASN A 56 7.77 14.58 6.88
CA ASN A 56 9.15 14.17 7.09
C ASN A 56 9.30 13.22 8.30
N PRO A 57 10.40 12.45 8.36
CA PRO A 57 11.50 12.30 7.38
C PRO A 57 11.10 11.51 6.13
N ALA A 58 11.90 11.63 5.05
CA ALA A 58 11.81 10.90 3.78
C ALA A 58 10.37 10.64 3.29
N SER A 59 9.90 11.52 2.40
CA SER A 59 8.54 11.50 1.94
C SER A 59 8.46 11.71 0.44
N LEU A 60 8.12 10.64 -0.27
CA LEU A 60 8.06 10.66 -1.72
C LEU A 60 6.95 9.76 -2.24
N SER A 61 6.64 9.95 -3.51
CA SER A 61 5.74 9.10 -4.26
C SER A 61 6.28 8.91 -5.67
N VAL A 62 6.11 7.72 -6.21
CA VAL A 62 6.46 7.36 -7.58
C VAL A 62 5.21 6.83 -8.25
N GLN A 63 4.85 7.45 -9.38
CA GLN A 63 3.81 6.96 -10.27
C GLN A 63 4.44 6.57 -11.60
N ALA A 64 4.18 5.36 -12.06
CA ALA A 64 4.70 4.89 -13.33
C ALA A 64 3.86 3.73 -13.89
N ARG A 65 4.37 3.16 -14.97
CA ARG A 65 3.82 2.01 -15.68
C ARG A 65 4.92 0.96 -15.79
N VAL A 66 4.61 -0.28 -15.45
CA VAL A 66 5.54 -1.39 -15.65
C VAL A 66 5.86 -1.50 -17.15
N PRO A 67 7.13 -1.41 -17.56
CA PRO A 67 7.52 -1.39 -18.98
C PRO A 67 6.93 -2.56 -19.77
N GLY A 68 6.33 -2.27 -20.93
CA GLY A 68 5.79 -3.28 -21.84
C GLY A 68 4.47 -3.94 -21.41
N THR A 69 3.84 -3.49 -20.32
CA THR A 69 2.56 -4.05 -19.81
C THR A 69 1.50 -2.97 -19.69
N ASN A 70 0.24 -3.30 -19.38
CA ASN A 70 -0.78 -2.29 -19.00
C ASN A 70 -0.96 -2.20 -17.48
N ILE A 71 0.09 -2.48 -16.72
CA ILE A 71 0.10 -2.34 -15.27
C ILE A 71 0.63 -0.96 -14.93
N TYR A 72 -0.21 -0.16 -14.29
CA TYR A 72 0.14 1.15 -13.77
C TYR A 72 0.15 1.11 -12.25
N TYR A 73 1.03 1.87 -11.62
CA TYR A 73 1.17 1.83 -10.17
C TYR A 73 1.51 3.20 -9.56
N SER A 74 1.20 3.33 -8.28
CA SER A 74 1.63 4.43 -7.43
C SER A 74 2.19 3.84 -6.13
N VAL A 75 3.48 4.07 -5.86
CA VAL A 75 4.11 3.73 -4.57
C VAL A 75 4.37 5.03 -3.82
N GLN A 76 4.05 5.07 -2.53
CA GLN A 76 4.24 6.25 -1.69
C GLN A 76 4.52 5.85 -0.26
N GLY A 77 5.21 6.72 0.47
CA GLY A 77 5.38 6.58 1.91
C GLY A 77 5.93 7.85 2.54
N ASN A 78 5.77 7.96 3.86
CA ASN A 78 6.23 9.07 4.68
C ASN A 78 6.77 8.54 6.00
N ILE A 79 7.61 9.33 6.66
CA ILE A 79 8.31 8.93 7.89
C ILE A 79 9.15 7.66 7.63
N LEU A 80 9.77 7.61 6.45
CA LEU A 80 10.51 6.44 5.99
C LEU A 80 11.97 6.49 6.46
N ALA A 81 12.63 5.33 6.47
CA ALA A 81 14.06 5.22 6.77
C ALA A 81 14.92 6.00 5.76
N SER A 82 14.54 6.00 4.49
CA SER A 82 15.14 6.79 3.43
C SER A 82 14.27 6.76 2.16
N ASP A 83 14.65 7.55 1.16
CA ASP A 83 14.00 7.51 -0.16
C ASP A 83 14.14 6.14 -0.86
N ALA A 84 15.14 5.34 -0.44
CA ALA A 84 15.33 3.98 -0.97
C ALA A 84 14.10 3.10 -0.75
N VAL A 85 13.34 3.30 0.32
CA VAL A 85 12.13 2.51 0.60
C VAL A 85 11.14 2.55 -0.56
N VAL A 86 10.85 3.74 -1.10
CA VAL A 86 9.91 3.88 -2.22
C VAL A 86 10.56 3.48 -3.54
N HIS A 87 11.83 3.82 -3.75
CA HIS A 87 12.54 3.47 -4.99
C HIS A 87 12.74 1.96 -5.16
N ASP A 88 13.03 1.26 -4.07
CA ASP A 88 13.27 -0.18 -4.07
C ASP A 88 11.95 -0.94 -4.22
N ALA A 89 10.88 -0.48 -3.56
CA ALA A 89 9.53 -1.01 -3.76
C ALA A 89 9.06 -0.84 -5.22
N ALA A 90 9.23 0.34 -5.81
CA ALA A 90 8.88 0.59 -7.20
C ALA A 90 9.68 -0.32 -8.16
N ARG A 91 11.00 -0.44 -7.92
CA ARG A 91 11.88 -1.31 -8.72
C ARG A 91 11.48 -2.78 -8.60
N ALA A 92 11.17 -3.27 -7.40
CA ALA A 92 10.73 -4.64 -7.17
C ALA A 92 9.39 -4.93 -7.88
N LEU A 93 8.44 -3.99 -7.85
CA LEU A 93 7.16 -4.09 -8.57
C LEU A 93 7.38 -4.24 -10.08
N GLU A 94 8.27 -3.43 -10.66
CA GLU A 94 8.57 -3.45 -12.10
C GLU A 94 9.25 -4.76 -12.53
N GLN A 95 10.23 -5.22 -11.74
CA GLN A 95 11.09 -6.36 -12.09
C GLN A 95 10.45 -7.72 -11.85
N THR A 96 9.58 -7.82 -10.83
CA THR A 96 8.92 -9.08 -10.46
C THR A 96 7.98 -9.56 -11.55
N GLN A 97 8.03 -10.84 -11.89
CA GLN A 97 7.08 -11.46 -12.82
C GLN A 97 5.93 -12.11 -12.05
N GLY A 98 4.80 -12.35 -12.72
CA GLY A 98 3.61 -12.94 -12.10
C GLY A 98 2.41 -12.02 -12.13
N THR A 99 1.46 -12.26 -11.22
CA THR A 99 0.24 -11.46 -11.10
C THR A 99 0.54 -10.05 -10.59
N LEU A 100 -0.45 -9.15 -10.64
CA LEU A 100 -0.33 -7.84 -10.00
C LEU A 100 -0.08 -7.99 -8.49
N ALA A 101 -0.77 -8.92 -7.83
CA ALA A 101 -0.57 -9.22 -6.42
C ALA A 101 0.86 -9.71 -6.12
N ASP A 102 1.47 -10.54 -6.99
CA ASP A 102 2.86 -10.96 -6.84
C ASP A 102 3.83 -9.77 -6.85
N ARG A 103 3.60 -8.82 -7.76
CA ARG A 103 4.40 -7.60 -7.87
C ARG A 103 4.22 -6.68 -6.66
N VAL A 104 3.00 -6.56 -6.14
CA VAL A 104 2.71 -5.77 -4.93
C VAL A 104 3.36 -6.41 -3.70
N MET A 105 3.25 -7.73 -3.52
CA MET A 105 3.92 -8.42 -2.41
C MET A 105 5.43 -8.20 -2.45
N ALA A 106 6.07 -8.36 -3.62
CA ALA A 106 7.51 -8.09 -3.77
C ALA A 106 7.88 -6.63 -3.48
N ALA A 107 7.02 -5.68 -3.84
CA ALA A 107 7.22 -4.27 -3.51
C ALA A 107 7.17 -4.02 -2.00
N MET A 108 6.27 -4.69 -1.27
CA MET A 108 6.17 -4.60 0.18
C MET A 108 7.40 -5.21 0.86
N GLU A 109 7.88 -6.36 0.38
CA GLU A 109 9.12 -6.99 0.87
C GLU A 109 10.33 -6.06 0.69
N ALA A 110 10.51 -5.49 -0.51
CA ALA A 110 11.61 -4.55 -0.76
C ALA A 110 11.52 -3.25 0.06
N ALA A 111 10.31 -2.74 0.32
CA ALA A 111 10.10 -1.59 1.20
C ALA A 111 10.51 -1.89 2.65
N ASP A 112 10.16 -3.08 3.15
CA ASP A 112 10.51 -3.52 4.49
C ASP A 112 12.01 -3.76 4.64
N GLU A 113 12.65 -4.41 3.67
CA GLU A 113 14.11 -4.62 3.63
C GLU A 113 14.89 -3.30 3.62
N ALA A 114 14.36 -2.25 2.97
CA ALA A 114 14.93 -0.91 2.94
C ALA A 114 14.68 -0.10 4.23
N GLY A 115 13.98 -0.68 5.21
CA GLY A 115 13.77 -0.13 6.56
C GLY A 115 12.42 0.53 6.81
N GLY A 116 11.50 0.54 5.84
CA GLY A 116 10.10 0.99 5.99
C GLY A 116 9.89 2.25 6.84
N ASP A 117 8.92 2.21 7.75
CA ASP A 117 8.59 3.30 8.68
C ASP A 117 9.51 3.29 9.91
N VAL A 118 10.27 4.38 10.13
CA VAL A 118 11.26 4.48 11.21
C VAL A 118 10.67 4.45 12.62
N ARG A 119 9.35 4.60 12.75
CA ARG A 119 8.67 4.54 14.04
C ARG A 119 8.48 3.09 14.49
N CYS A 120 8.55 2.13 13.59
CA CYS A 120 8.37 0.72 13.90
C CYS A 120 9.74 0.09 14.19
N THR A 121 9.84 -0.64 15.30
CA THR A 121 11.01 -1.47 15.62
C THR A 121 10.54 -2.69 16.43
N CYS A 122 11.40 -3.70 16.57
CA CYS A 122 11.10 -4.89 17.37
C CYS A 122 10.95 -4.60 18.89
N GLU A 123 11.37 -3.43 19.34
CA GLU A 123 11.30 -2.99 20.74
C GLU A 123 10.15 -2.01 21.01
N ARG A 124 9.40 -1.63 19.97
CA ARG A 124 8.33 -0.63 20.07
C ARG A 124 6.96 -1.26 19.93
N GLU A 125 6.10 -0.95 20.90
CA GLU A 125 4.70 -1.35 20.92
C GLU A 125 3.97 -0.99 19.61
N PRO A 126 3.09 -1.86 19.11
CA PRO A 126 2.75 -3.19 19.66
C PRO A 126 3.88 -4.23 19.60
N LEU A 127 3.96 -5.12 20.60
CA LEU A 127 4.92 -6.24 20.66
C LEU A 127 4.20 -7.61 20.60
N PRO A 128 3.84 -8.11 19.40
CA PRO A 128 3.28 -9.44 19.25
C PRO A 128 4.18 -10.51 19.86
N ASP A 129 3.56 -11.54 20.44
CA ASP A 129 4.25 -12.68 21.04
C ASP A 129 4.75 -13.66 19.96
N ALA A 130 5.66 -13.19 19.11
CA ALA A 130 6.25 -13.90 17.98
C ALA A 130 7.71 -13.46 17.79
N PRO A 131 8.58 -14.28 17.17
CA PRO A 131 9.93 -13.86 16.82
C PRO A 131 9.91 -12.61 15.93
N CYS A 132 10.83 -11.67 16.16
CA CYS A 132 10.95 -10.42 15.42
C CYS A 132 12.35 -10.32 14.81
N ASP A 133 12.46 -10.54 13.50
CA ASP A 133 13.75 -10.46 12.78
C ASP A 133 14.09 -9.00 12.41
N SER A 134 13.06 -8.25 12.05
CA SER A 134 13.02 -6.82 11.76
C SER A 134 11.59 -6.35 11.98
N LYS A 135 11.31 -5.05 12.03
CA LYS A 135 9.92 -4.58 12.02
C LYS A 135 9.84 -3.15 11.56
N ASN A 136 9.28 -2.92 10.38
CA ASN A 136 9.17 -1.59 9.78
C ASN A 136 7.73 -1.18 9.47
N ALA A 137 6.75 -1.91 10.03
CA ALA A 137 5.32 -1.64 9.99
C ALA A 137 4.62 -2.21 11.24
N HIS A 138 3.43 -1.66 11.57
CA HIS A 138 2.54 -2.23 12.60
C HIS A 138 1.43 -3.10 12.01
N VAL A 139 1.04 -2.82 10.76
CA VAL A 139 0.01 -3.55 10.03
C VAL A 139 0.50 -3.74 8.60
N ALA A 140 0.19 -4.87 8.00
CA ALA A 140 0.40 -5.10 6.57
C ALA A 140 -0.82 -5.82 6.00
N TYR A 141 -1.31 -5.38 4.85
CA TYR A 141 -2.37 -6.07 4.13
C TYR A 141 -2.15 -5.96 2.63
N ILE A 142 -2.68 -6.94 1.91
CA ILE A 142 -2.78 -6.93 0.45
C ILE A 142 -4.21 -7.25 0.05
N LEU A 143 -4.71 -6.52 -0.92
CA LEU A 143 -6.03 -6.75 -1.50
C LEU A 143 -5.94 -6.74 -3.02
N ALA A 144 -6.76 -7.57 -3.66
CA ALA A 144 -6.97 -7.56 -5.11
C ALA A 144 -8.46 -7.45 -5.38
N ALA A 145 -8.82 -6.57 -6.32
CA ALA A 145 -10.18 -6.40 -6.78
C ALA A 145 -10.21 -6.54 -8.30
N ASP A 146 -11.20 -7.26 -8.82
CA ASP A 146 -11.44 -7.46 -10.24
C ASP A 146 -12.59 -6.58 -10.75
N ASP A 147 -12.70 -6.44 -12.08
CA ASP A 147 -13.69 -5.59 -12.73
C ASP A 147 -15.16 -5.93 -12.39
N GLY A 148 -15.42 -7.16 -11.94
CA GLY A 148 -16.75 -7.66 -11.58
C GLY A 148 -17.08 -7.55 -10.10
N ASP A 149 -16.12 -7.16 -9.26
CA ASP A 149 -16.28 -7.10 -7.82
C ASP A 149 -17.27 -6.01 -7.41
N ALA A 150 -18.13 -6.33 -6.43
CA ALA A 150 -19.16 -5.41 -5.98
C ALA A 150 -18.55 -4.29 -5.13
N GLU A 151 -18.91 -3.04 -5.43
CA GLU A 151 -18.60 -1.92 -4.53
C GLU A 151 -19.42 -2.04 -3.24
N GLY A 152 -18.82 -1.62 -2.12
CA GLY A 152 -19.50 -1.47 -0.84
C GLY A 152 -20.23 -0.14 -0.70
N ASP A 153 -20.55 0.24 0.54
CA ASP A 153 -21.20 1.51 0.85
C ASP A 153 -20.21 2.69 0.84
N SER A 154 -18.92 2.42 0.85
CA SER A 154 -17.83 3.37 0.99
C SER A 154 -16.70 3.15 -0.04
N PHE A 155 -15.55 3.77 0.22
CA PHE A 155 -14.40 3.76 -0.67
C PHE A 155 -13.42 2.60 -0.40
N ASN A 156 -13.67 1.76 0.59
CA ASN A 156 -12.74 0.72 1.06
C ASN A 156 -13.43 -0.51 1.69
N ASP A 157 -14.62 -0.85 1.24
CA ASP A 157 -15.49 -1.90 1.78
C ASP A 157 -16.16 -2.75 0.68
N GLY A 158 -15.51 -2.88 -0.48
CA GLY A 158 -15.97 -3.74 -1.57
C GLY A 158 -15.81 -5.23 -1.28
N ASP A 159 -16.45 -6.06 -2.09
CA ASP A 159 -16.28 -7.52 -2.09
C ASP A 159 -15.08 -7.89 -2.96
N TYR A 160 -13.91 -8.07 -2.34
CA TYR A 160 -12.63 -8.24 -3.03
C TYR A 160 -12.34 -9.71 -3.38
N ASP A 161 -11.82 -9.98 -4.59
CA ASP A 161 -11.28 -11.31 -4.97
C ASP A 161 -10.25 -11.87 -3.96
N MET A 162 -9.43 -10.98 -3.39
CA MET A 162 -8.48 -11.34 -2.34
C MET A 162 -8.36 -10.22 -1.30
N TYR A 163 -8.37 -10.60 -0.02
CA TYR A 163 -7.99 -9.73 1.09
C TYR A 163 -7.23 -10.54 2.14
N ILE A 164 -5.95 -10.22 2.34
CA ILE A 164 -5.12 -10.80 3.40
C ILE A 164 -4.61 -9.65 4.25
N ASN A 165 -4.88 -9.73 5.55
CA ASN A 165 -4.48 -8.73 6.53
C ASN A 165 -3.61 -9.38 7.60
N VAL A 166 -2.72 -8.58 8.19
CA VAL A 166 -1.87 -8.94 9.32
C VAL A 166 -1.83 -7.74 10.26
N THR A 167 -2.28 -7.97 11.49
CA THR A 167 -2.25 -6.97 12.56
C THR A 167 -1.51 -7.53 13.76
N ASP A 168 -1.12 -6.63 14.66
CA ASP A 168 -0.56 -7.02 15.95
C ASP A 168 -1.48 -7.92 16.79
N ASP A 169 -2.80 -7.81 16.59
CA ASP A 169 -3.80 -8.64 17.28
C ASP A 169 -3.92 -10.08 16.73
N ASP A 170 -3.55 -10.30 15.46
CA ASP A 170 -3.78 -11.59 14.78
C ASP A 170 -2.52 -12.41 14.48
N ILE A 171 -1.34 -11.82 14.70
CA ILE A 171 -0.05 -12.51 14.56
C ILE A 171 0.03 -13.66 15.57
N GLN A 172 0.34 -14.86 15.05
CA GLN A 172 0.47 -16.06 15.85
C GLN A 172 1.93 -16.32 16.27
N ARG A 173 2.13 -17.04 17.38
CA ARG A 173 3.46 -17.33 17.95
C ARG A 173 4.46 -18.02 16.99
N HIS A 174 3.94 -18.71 15.98
CA HIS A 174 4.76 -19.42 14.99
C HIS A 174 5.02 -18.60 13.71
N GLU A 175 4.43 -17.40 13.62
CA GLU A 175 4.66 -16.44 12.55
C GLU A 175 5.77 -15.45 12.96
N ASN A 176 5.84 -14.29 12.30
CA ASN A 176 6.79 -13.23 12.60
C ASN A 176 6.08 -11.99 13.15
N ALA A 177 6.69 -11.31 14.13
CA ALA A 177 6.19 -10.05 14.64
C ALA A 177 6.30 -8.89 13.62
N ASN A 178 7.07 -9.07 12.54
CA ASN A 178 7.02 -8.23 11.35
C ASN A 178 5.77 -8.55 10.51
N PRO A 179 4.83 -7.61 10.37
CA PRO A 179 3.61 -7.85 9.60
C PRO A 179 3.88 -8.14 8.12
N VAL A 180 4.94 -7.62 7.50
CA VAL A 180 5.26 -7.86 6.09
C VAL A 180 5.76 -9.29 5.87
N ILE A 181 6.63 -9.78 6.77
CA ILE A 181 7.10 -11.18 6.73
C ILE A 181 5.93 -12.15 6.92
N THR A 182 5.07 -11.87 7.90
CA THR A 182 3.86 -12.68 8.13
C THR A 182 2.88 -12.60 6.96
N LEU A 183 2.71 -11.41 6.36
CA LEU A 183 1.86 -11.25 5.19
C LEU A 183 2.36 -12.10 4.03
N ARG A 184 3.68 -12.16 3.82
CA ARG A 184 4.29 -13.04 2.81
C ARG A 184 3.95 -14.51 3.06
N MET A 185 4.10 -14.98 4.30
CA MET A 185 3.77 -16.35 4.69
C MET A 185 2.30 -16.67 4.39
N ARG A 186 1.39 -15.78 4.77
CA ARG A 186 -0.07 -15.95 4.54
C ARG A 186 -0.41 -15.86 3.04
N TYR A 187 0.24 -14.98 2.29
CA TYR A 187 0.08 -14.87 0.83
C TYR A 187 0.53 -16.15 0.11
N ASP A 188 1.63 -16.76 0.52
CA ASP A 188 2.07 -18.05 -0.03
C ASP A 188 1.10 -19.19 0.25
N ALA A 189 0.58 -19.25 1.48
CA ALA A 189 -0.44 -20.24 1.84
C ALA A 189 -1.70 -20.07 0.97
N TRP A 190 -2.20 -18.84 0.82
CA TRP A 190 -3.32 -18.53 -0.07
C TRP A 190 -3.04 -18.97 -1.50
N LYS A 191 -1.87 -18.64 -2.08
CA LYS A 191 -1.49 -19.06 -3.43
C LYS A 191 -1.45 -20.57 -3.59
N ALA A 192 -0.98 -21.29 -2.58
CA ALA A 192 -0.94 -22.75 -2.62
C ALA A 192 -2.35 -23.35 -2.65
N ASP A 193 -3.29 -22.79 -1.89
CA ASP A 193 -4.67 -23.25 -1.86
C ASP A 193 -5.42 -22.92 -3.16
N GLN A 194 -5.20 -21.74 -3.74
CA GLN A 194 -5.75 -21.38 -5.06
C GLN A 194 -5.30 -22.34 -6.17
N ARG A 195 -4.10 -22.91 -6.07
CA ARG A 195 -3.60 -23.92 -7.03
C ARG A 195 -4.21 -25.30 -6.83
N ARG A 196 -4.62 -25.64 -5.60
CA ARG A 196 -5.24 -26.93 -5.27
C ARG A 196 -6.72 -26.98 -5.65
N GLY A 197 -7.38 -25.83 -5.68
CA GLY A 197 -8.78 -25.69 -6.07
C GLY A 197 -9.05 -25.61 -7.58
N LYS A 198 -8.00 -25.57 -8.41
CA LYS A 198 -8.06 -25.62 -9.87
C LYS A 198 -7.70 -27.02 -10.37
#